data_AF-A0A8T0T4N5-F1
#
_entry.id   AF-A0A8T0T4N5-F1
#
_cell.length_a   1.000
_cell.length_b   1.000
_cell.length_c   1.000
_cell.angle_alpha   90.00
_cell.angle_beta   90.00
_cell.angle_gamma   90.00
#
_symmetry.space_group_name_H-M   'P 1'
#
loop_
_entity.id
_entity.type
_entity.pdbx_description
1 polymer ?
#
loop_
_entity_poly.entity_id
_entity_poly.type
_entity_poly.pdbx_seq_one_letter_code
_entity_poly.pdbx_strand_id
1 'polypeptide(L)'
;MEECLAGREICPQARHFATLALKNYNSKRVHKFEMATVLLSKCFTEHDGVTYGHVNFTAAPKGQVTSLAAKRLFFAELMLVPELQMDETAEPMRVVHVCTIDGSCYGGCHLIRLDIKKSIRNKMDYDRCHACSDRIKHPTGDQFIGGHNSTRMPYYSTF
;
A
#
# COMPACT_ATOMS: atom_id res chain seq x y z
N MET A 1 -7.99 7.29 -11.56
CA MET A 1 -7.47 7.26 -10.17
C MET A 1 -6.79 8.58 -9.80
N GLU A 2 -5.83 9.06 -10.59
CA GLU A 2 -5.20 10.39 -10.39
C GLU A 2 -6.22 11.54 -10.51
N GLU A 3 -7.12 11.49 -11.50
CA GLU A 3 -8.18 12.50 -11.71
C GLU A 3 -9.13 12.65 -10.52
N CYS A 4 -9.40 11.55 -9.80
CA CYS A 4 -10.25 11.56 -8.60
C CYS A 4 -9.57 12.23 -7.38
N LEU A 5 -8.27 12.52 -7.48
CA LEU A 5 -7.45 13.14 -6.45
C LEU A 5 -7.01 14.57 -6.83
N ALA A 6 -7.32 15.03 -8.04
CA ALA A 6 -7.00 16.39 -8.48
C ALA A 6 -7.60 17.43 -7.51
N GLY A 7 -6.74 18.29 -6.95
CA GLY A 7 -7.13 19.33 -6.00
C GLY A 7 -7.29 18.89 -4.54
N ARG A 8 -7.05 17.62 -4.20
CA ARG A 8 -7.04 17.17 -2.79
C ARG A 8 -5.63 17.26 -2.21
N GLU A 9 -5.56 17.70 -0.95
CA GLU A 9 -4.31 17.63 -0.20
C GLU A 9 -3.91 16.17 0.02
N ILE A 10 -2.68 15.82 -0.37
CA ILE A 10 -2.14 14.49 -0.18
C ILE A 10 -1.75 14.33 1.28
N CYS A 11 -2.29 13.31 1.95
CA CYS A 11 -1.94 12.98 3.33
C CYS A 11 -0.41 12.86 3.50
N PRO A 12 0.20 13.53 4.50
CA PRO A 12 1.64 13.44 4.78
C PRO A 12 2.14 11.99 4.92
N GLN A 13 1.36 11.13 5.57
CA GLN A 13 1.66 9.69 5.69
C GLN A 13 1.79 9.02 4.32
N ALA A 14 0.85 9.28 3.40
CA ALA A 14 0.89 8.69 2.05
C ALA A 14 2.15 9.11 1.30
N ARG A 15 2.54 10.39 1.41
CA ARG A 15 3.77 10.91 0.80
C ARG A 15 5.01 10.26 1.42
N HIS A 16 5.04 10.12 2.74
CA HIS A 16 6.12 9.45 3.46
C HIS A 16 6.30 8.01 2.98
N PHE A 17 5.23 7.21 3.03
CA PHE A 17 5.28 5.79 2.65
C PHE A 17 5.66 5.59 1.19
N ALA A 18 5.09 6.39 0.28
CA ALA A 18 5.44 6.33 -1.14
C ALA A 18 6.92 6.68 -1.39
N THR A 19 7.47 7.64 -0.64
CA THR A 19 8.88 8.02 -0.74
C THR A 19 9.80 6.90 -0.29
N LEU A 20 9.52 6.28 0.86
CA LEU A 20 10.27 5.12 1.36
C LEU A 20 10.21 3.96 0.37
N ALA A 21 9.02 3.65 -0.14
CA ALA A 21 8.79 2.58 -1.10
C ALA A 21 9.57 2.80 -2.40
N LEU A 22 9.49 3.99 -3.01
CA LEU A 22 10.22 4.29 -4.24
C LEU A 22 11.73 4.26 -4.03
N LYS A 23 12.23 4.76 -2.89
CA LYS A 23 13.65 4.68 -2.54
C LYS A 23 14.12 3.22 -2.42
N ASN A 24 13.34 2.37 -1.76
CA ASN A 24 13.62 0.93 -1.65
C ASN A 24 13.59 0.22 -3.01
N TYR A 25 12.61 0.55 -3.85
CA TYR A 25 12.50 -0.02 -5.19
C TYR A 25 13.73 0.35 -6.06
N ASN A 26 14.10 1.63 -6.05
CA ASN A 26 15.21 2.15 -6.85
C ASN A 26 16.60 1.69 -6.35
N SER A 27 16.77 1.38 -5.06
CA SER A 27 18.07 0.92 -4.55
C SER A 27 18.45 -0.47 -5.08
N LYS A 28 17.46 -1.24 -5.54
CA LYS A 28 17.62 -2.60 -6.08
C LYS A 28 17.64 -2.65 -7.61
N ARG A 29 17.64 -1.50 -8.31
CA ARG A 29 17.44 -1.42 -9.77
C ARG A 29 18.46 -0.48 -10.42
N VAL A 30 18.92 -0.86 -11.62
CA VAL A 30 19.77 -0.01 -12.48
C VAL A 30 18.94 1.12 -13.09
N HIS A 31 17.78 0.78 -13.65
CA HIS A 31 16.83 1.77 -14.19
C HIS A 31 15.91 2.27 -13.08
N LYS A 32 16.00 3.56 -12.79
CA LYS A 32 15.29 4.20 -11.69
C LYS A 32 14.00 4.86 -12.16
N PHE A 33 13.07 4.94 -11.23
CA PHE A 33 11.80 5.64 -11.38
C PHE A 33 11.79 6.93 -10.57
N GLU A 34 11.05 7.92 -11.04
CA GLU A 34 10.75 9.16 -10.33
C GLU A 34 9.26 9.22 -10.01
N MET A 35 8.96 9.72 -8.80
CA MET A 35 7.59 9.84 -8.31
C MET A 35 6.79 10.75 -9.24
N ALA A 36 5.69 10.26 -9.78
CA ALA A 36 4.79 11.05 -10.59
C ALA A 36 3.61 11.56 -9.75
N THR A 37 2.93 10.68 -9.02
CA THR A 37 1.80 11.06 -8.17
C THR A 37 1.68 10.13 -6.97
N VAL A 38 1.57 10.71 -5.78
CA VAL A 38 1.21 9.94 -4.58
C VAL A 38 -0.30 9.83 -4.52
N LEU A 39 -0.81 8.62 -4.29
CA LEU A 39 -2.24 8.35 -4.32
C LEU A 39 -2.78 8.27 -2.89
N LEU A 40 -3.17 7.07 -2.44
CA LEU A 40 -3.77 6.84 -1.13
C LEU A 40 -2.90 5.87 -0.33
N SER A 41 -2.89 6.08 0.98
CA SER A 41 -2.36 5.13 1.95
C SER A 41 -3.41 4.75 2.97
N LYS A 42 -3.18 3.62 3.63
CA LYS A 42 -3.90 3.17 4.82
C LYS A 42 -2.91 2.54 5.78
N CYS A 43 -2.86 3.07 7.00
CA CYS A 43 -2.22 2.42 8.13
C CYS A 43 -3.27 1.62 8.92
N PHE A 44 -2.90 0.42 9.37
CA PHE A 44 -3.79 -0.45 10.13
C PHE A 44 -3.00 -1.42 11.02
N THR A 45 -3.60 -1.81 12.13
CA THR A 45 -3.04 -2.79 13.06
C THR A 45 -3.77 -4.12 12.93
N GLU A 46 -3.02 -5.20 12.77
CA GLU A 46 -3.49 -6.59 12.76
C GLU A 46 -3.83 -7.07 14.19
N HIS A 47 -4.46 -8.25 14.31
CA HIS A 47 -4.84 -8.79 15.63
C HIS A 47 -3.62 -9.10 16.50
N ASP A 48 -2.48 -9.48 15.90
CA ASP A 48 -1.23 -9.74 16.62
C ASP A 48 -0.54 -8.46 17.12
N GLY A 49 -1.12 -7.28 16.86
CA GLY A 49 -0.57 -5.98 17.24
C GLY A 49 0.42 -5.39 16.23
N VAL A 50 0.77 -6.12 15.17
CA VAL A 50 1.67 -5.62 14.13
C VAL A 50 0.94 -4.58 13.29
N THR A 51 1.59 -3.44 13.07
CA THR A 51 1.03 -2.34 12.28
C THR A 51 1.65 -2.31 10.89
N TYR A 52 0.78 -2.28 9.89
CA TYR A 52 1.15 -2.23 8.48
C TYR A 52 0.64 -0.95 7.81
N GLY A 53 1.36 -0.52 6.79
CA GLY A 53 0.99 0.57 5.91
C GLY A 53 0.90 0.08 4.47
N HIS A 54 -0.26 0.24 3.85
CA HIS A 54 -0.42 0.03 2.41
C HIS A 54 -0.47 1.39 1.70
N VAL A 55 0.22 1.52 0.57
CA VAL A 55 0.21 2.75 -0.22
C VAL A 55 0.21 2.45 -1.72
N ASN A 56 -0.55 3.25 -2.48
CA ASN A 56 -0.37 3.37 -3.91
C ASN A 56 0.28 4.69 -4.30
N PHE A 57 1.07 4.63 -5.35
CA PHE A 57 1.63 5.80 -6.03
C PHE A 57 1.90 5.45 -7.48
N THR A 58 2.02 6.45 -8.34
CA THR A 58 2.50 6.29 -9.70
C THR A 58 3.92 6.82 -9.81
N ALA A 59 4.72 6.14 -10.61
CA ALA A 59 6.06 6.59 -10.94
C ALA A 59 6.36 6.27 -12.40
N ALA A 60 7.22 7.08 -13.01
CA ALA A 60 7.69 6.89 -14.38
C ALA A 60 9.20 6.68 -14.39
N PRO A 61 9.78 6.04 -15.41
CA PRO A 61 11.23 6.02 -15.60
C PRO A 61 11.79 7.44 -15.51
N LYS A 62 12.94 7.57 -14.84
CA LYS A 62 13.64 8.85 -14.66
C LYS A 62 13.82 9.54 -16.01
N GLY A 63 13.42 10.81 -16.10
CA GLY A 63 13.44 11.58 -17.35
C GLY A 63 12.20 11.42 -18.25
N GLN A 64 11.20 10.63 -17.86
CA GLN A 64 9.95 10.42 -18.62
C GLN A 64 8.67 10.77 -17.82
N VAL A 65 8.80 11.54 -16.73
CA VAL A 65 7.69 11.83 -15.78
C VAL A 65 6.49 12.52 -16.43
N THR A 66 6.71 13.29 -17.50
CA THR A 66 5.64 13.98 -18.24
C THR A 66 4.85 13.06 -19.18
N SER A 67 5.36 11.86 -19.48
CA SER A 67 4.67 10.91 -20.35
C SER A 67 3.68 10.06 -19.54
N LEU A 68 2.39 10.31 -19.75
CA LEU A 68 1.33 9.52 -19.13
C LEU A 68 1.45 8.02 -19.46
N ALA A 69 1.87 7.68 -20.68
CA ALA A 69 2.06 6.30 -21.13
C ALA A 69 3.23 5.58 -20.42
N ALA A 70 4.17 6.32 -19.83
CA ALA A 70 5.31 5.77 -19.12
C ALA A 70 5.06 5.58 -17.62
N LYS A 71 3.98 6.17 -17.08
CA LYS A 71 3.63 6.03 -15.67
C LYS A 71 3.18 4.60 -15.38
N ARG A 72 3.68 4.06 -14.28
CA ARG A 72 3.27 2.77 -13.72
C ARG A 72 2.66 2.97 -12.36
N LEU A 73 1.63 2.20 -12.05
CA LEU A 73 1.05 2.14 -10.71
C LEU A 73 1.89 1.20 -9.85
N PHE A 74 2.17 1.62 -8.63
CA PHE A 74 2.89 0.86 -7.63
C PHE A 74 1.99 0.58 -6.43
N PHE A 75 2.21 -0.59 -5.85
CA PHE A 75 1.77 -0.94 -4.51
C PHE A 75 3.00 -1.12 -3.63
N ALA A 76 2.89 -0.68 -2.39
CA ALA A 76 3.87 -1.00 -1.37
C ALA A 76 3.21 -1.33 -0.03
N GLU A 77 3.80 -2.29 0.64
CA GLU A 77 3.52 -2.64 2.02
C GLU A 77 4.72 -2.26 2.89
N LEU A 78 4.42 -1.57 3.98
CA LEU A 78 5.36 -1.19 5.01
C LEU A 78 4.91 -1.81 6.34
N MET A 79 5.85 -2.07 7.23
CA MET A 79 5.63 -2.54 8.58
C MET A 79 6.24 -1.55 9.56
N LEU A 80 5.50 -1.21 10.62
CA LEU A 80 5.99 -0.42 11.72
C LEU A 80 6.93 -1.27 12.59
N VAL A 81 8.10 -0.72 12.94
CA VAL A 81 9.00 -1.26 13.95
C VAL A 81 8.86 -0.37 15.20
N PRO A 82 8.08 -0.78 16.22
CA PRO A 82 7.72 0.07 17.35
C PRO A 82 8.93 0.61 18.13
N GLU A 83 9.99 -0.18 18.22
CA GLU A 83 11.21 0.17 18.96
C GLU A 83 11.90 1.41 18.38
N LEU A 84 11.74 1.65 17.06
CA LEU A 84 12.33 2.80 16.38
C LEU A 84 11.50 4.07 16.54
N GLN A 85 10.26 3.99 17.06
CA GLN A 85 9.47 5.19 17.31
C GLN A 85 10.03 6.05 18.45
N MET A 86 10.83 5.45 19.32
CA MET A 86 11.47 6.15 20.45
C MET A 86 12.76 6.88 20.04
N ASP A 87 13.24 6.67 18.81
CA ASP A 87 14.42 7.33 18.25
C ASP A 87 13.98 8.31 17.15
N GLU A 88 14.03 9.61 17.47
CA GLU A 88 13.63 10.69 16.55
C GLU A 88 14.47 10.75 15.26
N THR A 89 15.63 10.08 15.24
CA THR A 89 16.52 10.03 14.08
C THR A 89 16.30 8.79 13.20
N ALA A 90 15.56 7.80 13.70
CA ALA A 90 15.29 6.56 13.01
C ALA A 90 14.03 6.64 12.15
N GLU A 91 14.04 5.90 11.03
CA GLU A 91 12.83 5.64 10.25
C GLU A 91 12.10 4.42 10.81
N PRO A 92 10.91 4.56 11.44
CA PRO A 92 10.19 3.46 12.06
C PRO A 92 9.43 2.59 11.06
N MET A 93 9.12 3.08 9.86
CA MET A 93 8.41 2.31 8.84
C MET A 93 9.40 1.61 7.90
N ARG A 94 9.36 0.29 7.87
CA ARG A 94 10.20 -0.53 6.98
C ARG A 94 9.40 -1.02 5.79
N VAL A 95 9.93 -0.80 4.59
CA VAL A 95 9.33 -1.35 3.36
C VAL A 95 9.52 -2.85 3.35
N VAL A 96 8.41 -3.58 3.45
CA VAL A 96 8.35 -5.04 3.36
C VAL A 96 8.32 -5.46 1.91
N HIS A 97 7.43 -4.85 1.14
CA HIS A 97 7.24 -5.17 -0.28
C HIS A 97 6.93 -3.93 -1.10
N VAL A 98 7.40 -3.92 -2.35
CA VAL A 98 7.06 -2.91 -3.35
C VAL A 98 7.07 -3.52 -4.74
N CYS A 99 5.98 -3.34 -5.47
CA CYS A 99 5.82 -3.89 -6.82
C CYS A 99 5.02 -2.95 -7.71
N THR A 100 5.16 -3.13 -9.02
CA THR A 100 4.26 -2.53 -10.00
C THR A 100 3.02 -3.39 -10.13
N ILE A 101 1.85 -2.76 -10.18
CA ILE A 101 0.56 -3.43 -10.38
C ILE A 101 -0.10 -2.89 -11.65
N ASP A 102 -0.84 -3.76 -12.35
CA ASP A 102 -1.53 -3.43 -13.61
C ASP A 102 -3.06 -3.39 -13.42
N GLY A 103 -3.81 -3.27 -14.52
CA GLY A 103 -5.27 -3.16 -14.50
C GLY A 103 -6.03 -4.37 -13.93
N SER A 104 -5.36 -5.51 -13.69
CA SER A 104 -5.97 -6.70 -13.09
C SER A 104 -6.02 -6.69 -11.55
N CYS A 105 -5.43 -5.65 -10.93
CA CYS A 105 -5.38 -5.51 -9.48
C CYS A 105 -6.75 -5.29 -8.83
N TYR A 106 -6.97 -5.93 -7.68
CA TYR A 106 -8.18 -5.75 -6.88
C TYR A 106 -8.03 -4.55 -5.94
N GLY A 107 -9.15 -3.87 -5.67
CA GLY A 107 -9.21 -2.95 -4.54
C GLY A 107 -9.41 -3.70 -3.23
N GLY A 108 -9.12 -3.06 -2.11
CA GLY A 108 -9.44 -3.59 -0.79
C GLY A 108 -10.95 -3.76 -0.56
N CYS A 109 -11.29 -4.61 0.41
CA CYS A 109 -12.65 -5.10 0.69
C CYS A 109 -13.24 -4.55 2.00
N HIS A 110 -12.59 -3.59 2.66
CA HIS A 110 -12.98 -3.10 3.98
C HIS A 110 -14.46 -2.69 4.12
N LEU A 111 -15.06 -2.19 3.04
CA LEU A 111 -16.46 -1.73 3.01
C LEU A 111 -17.39 -2.63 2.20
N ILE A 112 -16.88 -3.68 1.57
CA ILE A 112 -17.68 -4.53 0.68
C ILE A 112 -18.18 -5.74 1.47
N ARG A 113 -19.50 -5.84 1.65
CA ARG A 113 -20.14 -7.10 2.08
C ARG A 113 -19.99 -8.13 0.96
N LEU A 114 -18.87 -8.83 0.93
CA LEU A 114 -18.71 -9.96 0.05
C LEU A 114 -19.36 -11.18 0.68
N ASP A 115 -20.22 -11.82 -0.08
CA ASP A 115 -20.65 -13.19 0.18
C ASP A 115 -19.44 -14.08 -0.14
N ILE A 116 -18.57 -14.29 0.86
CA ILE A 116 -17.34 -15.06 0.66
C ILE A 116 -17.73 -16.54 0.55
N LYS A 117 -18.04 -16.97 -0.69
CA LYS A 117 -18.47 -18.34 -1.00
C LYS A 117 -17.34 -19.36 -0.93
N LYS A 118 -16.08 -18.94 -0.87
CA LYS A 118 -14.92 -19.81 -0.71
C LYS A 118 -14.70 -20.13 0.77
N SER A 119 -14.24 -21.35 1.09
CA SER A 119 -13.87 -21.69 2.45
C SER A 119 -12.67 -20.85 2.88
N ILE A 120 -12.92 -19.85 3.72
CA ILE A 120 -11.86 -19.04 4.30
C ILE A 120 -11.14 -19.92 5.34
N ARG A 121 -9.87 -20.26 5.09
CA ARG A 121 -9.11 -21.07 6.05
C ARG A 121 -8.80 -20.19 7.26
N ASN A 122 -9.30 -20.58 8.44
CA ASN A 122 -9.08 -19.84 9.70
C ASN A 122 -9.42 -18.34 9.64
N LYS A 123 -10.41 -17.94 8.83
CA LYS A 123 -10.81 -16.52 8.65
C LYS A 123 -9.76 -15.63 7.95
N MET A 124 -8.73 -16.21 7.35
CA MET A 124 -7.74 -15.52 6.51
C MET A 124 -8.07 -15.65 5.01
N ASP A 125 -8.27 -14.52 4.35
CA ASP A 125 -8.47 -14.40 2.91
C ASP A 125 -7.16 -13.96 2.24
N TYR A 126 -6.40 -14.94 1.78
CA TYR A 126 -5.13 -14.70 1.09
C TYR A 126 -5.33 -14.24 -0.35
N ASP A 127 -6.55 -14.03 -0.84
CA ASP A 127 -6.77 -13.45 -2.18
C ASP A 127 -6.93 -11.92 -2.11
N ARG A 128 -7.34 -11.36 -0.95
CA ARG A 128 -7.82 -9.97 -0.84
C ARG A 128 -7.35 -9.26 0.43
N CYS A 129 -7.20 -7.94 0.33
CA CYS A 129 -6.99 -7.08 1.49
C CYS A 129 -8.33 -6.59 2.05
N HIS A 130 -8.61 -6.86 3.31
CA HIS A 130 -9.80 -6.42 4.06
C HIS A 130 -9.55 -5.16 4.90
N ALA A 131 -8.29 -4.70 5.00
CA ALA A 131 -7.92 -3.47 5.71
C ALA A 131 -8.13 -2.20 4.88
N CYS A 132 -8.04 -2.33 3.56
CA CYS A 132 -8.10 -1.21 2.64
C CYS A 132 -9.49 -1.07 1.99
N SER A 133 -9.82 0.14 1.54
CA SER A 133 -10.97 0.38 0.67
C SER A 133 -10.66 -0.04 -0.77
N ASP A 134 -11.68 -0.05 -1.61
CA ASP A 134 -11.62 -0.35 -3.05
C ASP A 134 -10.70 0.61 -3.84
N ARG A 135 -10.37 1.75 -3.23
CA ARG A 135 -9.53 2.81 -3.80
C ARG A 135 -8.03 2.52 -3.72
N ILE A 136 -7.59 1.72 -2.75
CA ILE A 136 -6.22 1.22 -2.69
C ILE A 136 -6.22 -0.13 -3.39
N LYS A 137 -5.40 -0.24 -4.42
CA LYS A 137 -5.21 -1.42 -5.25
C LYS A 137 -4.07 -2.27 -4.74
N HIS A 138 -4.30 -3.58 -4.74
CA HIS A 138 -3.38 -4.59 -4.23
C HIS A 138 -2.95 -5.53 -5.34
N PRO A 139 -1.72 -6.05 -5.27
CA PRO A 139 -1.33 -7.20 -6.06
C PRO A 139 -2.14 -8.44 -5.66
N THR A 140 -1.94 -9.54 -6.38
CA THR A 140 -2.54 -10.81 -6.01
C THR A 140 -2.02 -11.27 -4.65
N GLY A 141 -2.97 -11.53 -3.76
CA GLY A 141 -2.84 -12.36 -2.57
C GLY A 141 -1.51 -12.40 -1.82
N ASP A 142 -0.66 -13.36 -2.17
CA ASP A 142 0.58 -13.71 -1.47
C ASP A 142 1.71 -12.67 -1.58
N GLN A 143 1.49 -11.59 -2.32
CA GLN A 143 2.45 -10.51 -2.51
C GLN A 143 2.43 -9.44 -1.40
N PHE A 144 1.57 -9.61 -0.40
CA PHE A 144 1.55 -8.78 0.81
C PHE A 144 1.23 -9.64 2.04
N ILE A 145 1.51 -9.13 3.24
CA ILE A 145 1.43 -9.87 4.51
C ILE A 145 0.21 -9.43 5.32
N GLY A 146 0.00 -8.12 5.47
CA GLY A 146 -1.04 -7.54 6.30
C GLY A 146 -2.34 -7.31 5.53
N GLY A 147 -3.49 -7.44 6.18
CA GLY A 147 -4.79 -7.14 5.59
C GLY A 147 -5.60 -8.38 5.20
N HIS A 148 -5.12 -9.59 5.45
CA HIS A 148 -5.82 -10.82 5.07
C HIS A 148 -6.95 -11.23 6.03
N ASN A 149 -7.06 -10.59 7.19
CA ASN A 149 -8.10 -10.95 8.15
C ASN A 149 -9.47 -10.53 7.64
N SER A 150 -10.27 -11.52 7.23
CA SER A 150 -11.63 -11.33 6.73
C SER A 150 -12.67 -11.11 7.84
N THR A 151 -12.28 -11.30 9.11
CA THR A 151 -13.16 -10.93 10.22
C THR A 151 -13.34 -9.42 10.21
N ARG A 152 -14.59 -8.99 10.36
CA ARG A 152 -14.96 -7.57 10.45
C ARG A 152 -14.47 -6.90 11.74
N MET A 153 -13.45 -7.44 12.41
CA MET A 153 -12.81 -6.72 13.50
C MET A 153 -12.24 -5.42 12.91
N PRO A 154 -12.53 -4.26 13.51
CA PRO A 154 -12.09 -3.01 12.93
C PRO A 154 -10.57 -3.02 12.89
N TYR A 155 -10.03 -2.98 11.68
CA TYR A 155 -8.67 -2.52 11.47
C TYR A 155 -8.60 -1.12 12.06
N TYR A 156 -7.98 -0.99 13.23
CA TYR A 156 -7.84 0.30 13.89
C TYR A 156 -6.94 1.16 13.01
N SER A 157 -7.49 2.29 12.53
CA SER A 157 -6.72 3.27 11.79
C SER A 157 -5.82 3.99 12.79
N THR A 158 -4.52 3.78 12.68
CA THR A 158 -3.53 4.59 13.39
C THR A 158 -3.15 5.76 12.49
N PHE A 159 -3.78 6.91 12.79
CA PHE A 159 -3.49 8.29 12.34
C PHE A 159 -3.34 8.55 10.83
#